data_AF-A0A1V4Z0W1-F1
#
_entry.id   AF-A0A1V4Z0W1-F1
#
_cell.length_a   1.000
_cell.length_b   1.000
_cell.length_c   1.000
_cell.angle_alpha   90.00
_cell.angle_beta   90.00
_cell.angle_gamma   90.00
#
_symmetry.space_group_name_H-M   'P 1'
#
loop_
_entity.id
_entity.type
_entity.pdbx_description
1 polymer ?
#
loop_
_entity_poly.entity_id
_entity_poly.type
_entity_poly.pdbx_seq_one_letter_code
_entity_poly.pdbx_strand_id
1 'polypeptide(L)'
;MSQRGWKLFVMTAIALLAVAACYPAIYSVCASAESNGGADQIQLLYFHRTQRCVSCNNAEQYARETLDRHFADELKSGKIALQSIDYQQDRAMADQYKVNMQGLKVVTTKNGQQTVKDVPEVWALVRDKEACISCLKGIIDKELGK
;
A
#
# COMPACT_ATOMS: atom_id res chain seq x y z
N MET A 1 -73.04 -11.27 -12.43
CA MET A 1 -73.98 -10.52 -11.56
C MET A 1 -73.88 -11.12 -10.17
N SER A 2 -73.58 -10.29 -9.19
CA SER A 2 -73.10 -10.65 -7.85
C SER A 2 -74.04 -11.57 -7.06
N GLN A 3 -73.47 -12.56 -6.37
CA GLN A 3 -73.92 -13.13 -5.08
C GLN A 3 -72.79 -14.04 -4.56
N ARG A 4 -72.07 -13.62 -3.51
CA ARG A 4 -72.32 -13.92 -2.07
C ARG A 4 -72.05 -15.37 -1.68
N GLY A 5 -70.83 -15.60 -1.19
CA GLY A 5 -70.57 -15.95 0.21
C GLY A 5 -70.97 -17.35 0.70
N TRP A 6 -69.97 -18.21 0.89
CA TRP A 6 -69.87 -19.22 1.96
C TRP A 6 -68.41 -19.70 1.94
N LYS A 7 -67.54 -19.42 2.91
CA LYS A 7 -67.32 -20.14 4.18
C LYS A 7 -66.23 -19.34 4.90
N LEU A 8 -66.55 -18.67 6.01
CA LEU A 8 -66.11 -19.10 7.34
C LEU A 8 -64.78 -19.86 7.30
N PHE A 9 -63.66 -19.20 7.57
CA PHE A 9 -62.58 -19.81 8.34
C PHE A 9 -61.86 -18.72 9.13
N VAL A 10 -62.27 -18.65 10.40
CA VAL A 10 -61.43 -18.47 11.58
C VAL A 10 -60.64 -17.16 11.68
N MET A 11 -61.24 -16.26 12.47
CA MET A 11 -60.52 -15.26 13.24
C MET A 11 -59.51 -15.96 14.17
N THR A 12 -58.23 -15.72 13.94
CA THR A 12 -57.22 -15.74 15.01
C THR A 12 -56.36 -14.51 14.86
N ALA A 13 -56.70 -13.51 15.67
CA ALA A 13 -55.89 -12.35 15.96
C ALA A 13 -54.57 -12.82 16.60
N ILE A 14 -53.44 -12.48 15.97
CA ILE A 14 -52.15 -12.46 16.66
C ILE A 14 -51.67 -11.02 16.59
N ALA A 15 -51.66 -10.43 17.78
CA ALA A 15 -51.43 -9.03 18.05
C ALA A 15 -50.02 -8.58 17.67
N LEU A 16 -49.97 -7.37 17.11
CA LEU A 16 -48.81 -6.50 17.07
C LEU A 16 -48.24 -6.31 18.49
N LEU A 17 -46.99 -6.72 18.69
CA LEU A 17 -46.16 -6.27 19.81
C LEU A 17 -44.82 -5.82 19.25
N ALA A 18 -44.66 -4.50 19.20
CA ALA A 18 -43.40 -3.82 18.98
C ALA A 18 -42.45 -4.11 20.16
N VAL A 19 -41.26 -4.63 19.87
CA VAL A 19 -40.14 -4.65 20.82
C VAL A 19 -39.01 -3.85 20.19
N ALA A 20 -39.01 -2.55 20.48
CA ALA A 20 -37.80 -1.74 20.47
C ALA A 20 -37.05 -2.06 21.77
N ALA A 21 -35.94 -2.79 21.67
CA ALA A 21 -34.99 -2.96 22.76
C ALA A 21 -33.58 -2.81 22.19
N CYS A 22 -32.86 -1.82 22.74
CA CYS A 22 -31.44 -1.57 22.58
C CYS A 22 -30.63 -2.85 22.42
N TYR A 23 -29.91 -2.99 21.31
CA TYR A 23 -28.70 -3.80 21.27
C TYR A 23 -27.54 -2.93 21.77
N PRO A 24 -26.95 -3.20 22.95
CA PRO A 24 -25.74 -2.54 23.36
C PRO A 24 -24.52 -3.26 22.76
N ALA A 25 -23.46 -2.47 22.64
CA ALA A 25 -22.06 -2.87 22.66
C ALA A 25 -21.37 -3.12 21.29
N ILE A 26 -20.50 -2.15 20.98
CA ILE A 26 -19.16 -2.25 20.38
C ILE A 26 -19.06 -2.54 18.88
N TYR A 27 -19.26 -1.50 18.07
CA TYR A 27 -18.41 -1.29 16.90
C TYR A 27 -17.33 -0.26 17.25
N SER A 28 -16.25 -0.75 17.85
CA SER A 28 -14.88 -0.22 17.72
C SER A 28 -14.28 -1.04 16.56
N VAL A 29 -13.54 -0.57 15.54
CA VAL A 29 -12.72 0.62 15.24
C VAL A 29 -12.74 0.66 13.68
N CYS A 30 -12.88 1.78 13.00
CA CYS A 30 -11.76 2.66 12.67
C CYS A 30 -12.13 4.10 12.97
N ALA A 31 -11.79 4.54 14.18
CA ALA A 31 -11.08 5.81 14.25
C ALA A 31 -9.81 5.60 13.41
N SER A 32 -9.87 5.95 12.12
CA SER A 32 -8.67 6.25 11.38
C SER A 32 -8.04 7.39 12.14
N ALA A 33 -7.04 7.10 12.95
CA ALA A 33 -6.13 8.13 13.39
C ALA A 33 -5.63 8.78 12.10
N GLU A 34 -6.10 9.99 11.82
CA GLU A 34 -5.38 10.90 10.97
C GLU A 34 -4.04 11.13 11.68
N SER A 35 -3.09 10.22 11.44
CA SER A 35 -1.72 10.47 11.79
C SER A 35 -1.31 11.63 10.89
N ASN A 36 -1.14 12.80 11.51
CA ASN A 36 -0.39 13.91 10.95
C ASN A 36 1.12 13.56 10.83
N GLY A 37 1.44 12.28 10.58
CA GLY A 37 2.78 11.72 10.43
C GLY A 37 2.92 10.97 9.11
N GLY A 38 4.15 10.66 8.72
CA GLY A 38 4.43 9.92 7.48
C GLY A 38 3.94 8.47 7.51
N ALA A 39 4.35 7.72 6.50
CA ALA A 39 3.98 6.32 6.30
C ALA A 39 4.36 5.43 7.50
N ASP A 40 3.53 4.42 7.77
CA ASP A 40 3.77 3.39 8.78
C ASP A 40 4.88 2.44 8.34
N GLN A 41 4.92 2.14 7.04
CA GLN A 41 5.89 1.29 6.37
C GLN A 41 6.20 1.84 4.99
N ILE A 42 7.45 1.69 4.55
CA ILE A 42 7.89 2.04 3.20
C ILE A 42 8.68 0.86 2.62
N GLN A 43 8.34 0.45 1.41
CA GLN A 43 9.09 -0.56 0.67
C GLN A 43 9.61 0.05 -0.62
N LEU A 44 10.92 0.00 -0.81
CA LEU A 44 11.55 0.25 -2.09
C LEU A 44 11.54 -1.07 -2.87
N LEU A 45 10.89 -1.08 -4.03
CA LEU A 45 10.87 -2.23 -4.93
C LEU A 45 11.68 -1.88 -6.16
N TYR A 46 12.89 -2.43 -6.24
CA TYR A 46 13.77 -2.28 -7.39
C TYR A 46 13.55 -3.46 -8.35
N PHE A 47 12.92 -3.18 -9.48
CA PHE A 47 12.73 -4.14 -10.55
C PHE A 47 13.86 -4.07 -11.55
N HIS A 48 14.40 -5.23 -11.92
CA HIS A 48 15.44 -5.36 -12.93
C HIS A 48 15.18 -6.58 -13.81
N ARG A 49 15.85 -6.62 -14.97
CA ARG A 49 15.89 -7.83 -15.81
C ARG A 49 17.02 -8.76 -15.35
N THR A 50 16.99 -10.03 -15.73
CA THR A 50 18.03 -11.02 -15.37
C THR A 50 19.42 -10.54 -15.80
N GLN A 51 19.54 -10.07 -17.04
CA GLN A 51 20.80 -9.56 -17.59
C GLN A 51 20.99 -8.08 -17.27
N ARG A 52 21.69 -7.76 -16.18
CA ARG A 52 21.79 -6.39 -15.69
C ARG A 52 22.89 -5.59 -16.39
N CYS A 53 22.55 -4.35 -16.74
CA CYS A 53 23.47 -3.36 -17.27
C CYS A 53 24.21 -2.62 -16.14
N VAL A 54 25.31 -1.92 -16.43
CA VAL A 54 26.06 -1.15 -15.42
C VAL A 54 25.17 -0.11 -14.74
N SER A 55 24.39 0.66 -15.49
CA SER A 55 23.46 1.64 -14.90
C SER A 55 22.35 0.99 -14.08
N CYS A 56 21.93 -0.23 -14.43
CA CYS A 56 20.99 -1.02 -13.65
C CYS A 56 21.60 -1.32 -12.26
N ASN A 57 22.83 -1.86 -12.24
CA ASN A 57 23.53 -2.16 -11.00
C ASN A 57 23.78 -0.90 -10.15
N ASN A 58 24.17 0.22 -10.79
CA ASN A 58 24.37 1.49 -10.11
C ASN A 58 23.09 2.00 -9.44
N ALA A 59 21.96 1.94 -10.14
CA ALA A 59 20.66 2.37 -9.60
C ALA A 59 20.29 1.59 -8.32
N GLU A 60 20.45 0.25 -8.32
CA GLU A 60 20.21 -0.55 -7.12
C GLU A 60 21.20 -0.20 -5.99
N GLN A 61 22.48 -0.06 -6.33
CA GLN A 61 23.51 0.28 -5.37
C GLN A 61 23.23 1.63 -4.70
N TYR A 62 22.84 2.65 -5.47
CA TYR A 62 22.54 3.97 -4.91
C TYR A 62 21.32 3.92 -4.00
N ALA A 63 20.29 3.14 -4.35
CA ALA A 63 19.16 2.92 -3.45
C ALA A 63 19.58 2.26 -2.14
N ARG A 64 20.43 1.21 -2.19
CA ARG A 64 21.00 0.58 -0.97
C ARG A 64 21.78 1.59 -0.14
N GLU A 65 22.69 2.31 -0.76
CA GLU A 65 23.53 3.30 -0.07
C GLU A 65 22.71 4.45 0.53
N THR A 66 21.63 4.91 -0.12
CA THR A 66 20.72 5.89 0.48
C THR A 66 20.14 5.35 1.78
N LEU A 67 19.66 4.10 1.79
CA LEU A 67 19.07 3.51 2.99
C LEU A 67 20.11 3.31 4.09
N ASP A 68 21.29 2.78 3.76
CA ASP A 68 22.36 2.54 4.72
C ASP A 68 22.89 3.84 5.34
N ARG A 69 23.02 4.92 4.53
CA ARG A 69 23.57 6.21 4.98
C ARG A 69 22.59 7.04 5.80
N HIS A 70 21.30 6.99 5.46
CA HIS A 70 20.33 7.98 5.93
C HIS A 70 19.14 7.40 6.70
N PHE A 71 18.91 6.09 6.59
CA PHE A 71 17.72 5.42 7.12
C PHE A 71 18.07 4.12 7.86
N ALA A 72 19.27 4.04 8.45
CA ALA A 72 19.76 2.84 9.10
C ALA A 72 18.84 2.37 10.26
N ASP A 73 18.21 3.29 10.99
CA ASP A 73 17.33 2.94 12.10
C ASP A 73 15.94 2.51 11.60
N GLU A 74 15.42 3.13 10.54
CA GLU A 74 14.22 2.67 9.85
C GLU A 74 14.42 1.29 9.18
N LEU A 75 15.62 1.01 8.65
CA LEU A 75 16.00 -0.32 8.17
C LEU A 75 16.01 -1.34 9.30
N LYS A 76 16.69 -1.03 10.42
CA LYS A 76 16.79 -1.94 11.59
C LYS A 76 15.43 -2.23 12.21
N SER A 77 14.55 -1.24 12.26
CA SER A 77 13.18 -1.41 12.79
C SER A 77 12.23 -2.09 11.82
N GLY A 78 12.65 -2.29 10.57
CA GLY A 78 11.79 -2.82 9.50
C GLY A 78 10.80 -1.80 8.95
N LYS A 79 10.84 -0.54 9.39
CA LYS A 79 10.00 0.55 8.85
C LYS A 79 10.27 0.81 7.37
N ILE A 80 11.52 0.67 6.94
CA ILE A 80 11.91 0.69 5.53
C ILE A 80 12.49 -0.66 5.14
N ALA A 81 12.12 -1.17 3.96
CA ALA A 81 12.74 -2.32 3.34
C ALA A 81 13.06 -2.04 1.86
N LEU A 82 14.10 -2.70 1.33
CA LEU A 82 14.40 -2.72 -0.10
C LEU A 82 14.36 -4.15 -0.61
N GLN A 83 13.60 -4.38 -1.68
CA GLN A 83 13.55 -5.65 -2.39
C GLN A 83 14.04 -5.48 -3.82
N SER A 84 14.96 -6.35 -4.25
CA SER A 84 15.44 -6.45 -5.62
C SER A 84 14.69 -7.59 -6.31
N ILE A 85 14.00 -7.30 -7.41
CA ILE A 85 13.05 -8.19 -8.06
C ILE A 85 13.45 -8.36 -9.52
N ASP A 86 13.74 -9.60 -9.92
CA ASP A 86 13.89 -9.94 -11.33
C ASP A 86 12.51 -10.07 -11.97
N TYR A 87 12.07 -9.05 -12.69
CA TYR A 87 10.73 -9.06 -13.29
C TYR A 87 10.57 -10.13 -14.39
N GLN A 88 11.67 -10.74 -14.87
CA GLN A 88 11.60 -11.83 -15.85
C GLN A 88 11.35 -13.18 -15.17
N GLN A 89 11.76 -13.32 -13.91
CA GLN A 89 11.58 -14.54 -13.12
C GLN A 89 10.34 -14.46 -12.23
N ASP A 90 10.09 -13.33 -11.59
CA ASP A 90 8.93 -13.09 -10.73
C ASP A 90 7.85 -12.31 -11.47
N ARG A 91 7.11 -13.04 -12.31
CA ARG A 91 6.01 -12.47 -13.10
C ARG A 91 4.83 -12.02 -12.24
N ALA A 92 4.59 -12.67 -11.11
CA ALA A 92 3.51 -12.29 -10.20
C ALA A 92 3.75 -10.89 -9.62
N MET A 93 4.97 -10.63 -9.12
CA MET A 93 5.34 -9.29 -8.65
C MET A 93 5.36 -8.26 -9.79
N ALA A 94 5.87 -8.64 -10.96
CA ALA A 94 5.89 -7.76 -12.12
C ALA A 94 4.46 -7.33 -12.52
N ASP A 95 3.52 -8.27 -12.59
CA ASP A 95 2.14 -8.00 -12.97
C ASP A 95 1.40 -7.20 -11.88
N GLN A 96 1.61 -7.52 -10.59
CA GLN A 96 1.05 -6.78 -9.45
C GLN A 96 1.40 -5.29 -9.50
N TYR A 97 2.67 -4.97 -9.83
CA TYR A 97 3.16 -3.60 -9.89
C TYR A 97 3.18 -3.00 -11.31
N LYS A 98 2.61 -3.71 -12.29
CA LYS A 98 2.54 -3.31 -13.72
C LYS A 98 3.91 -2.94 -14.30
N VAL A 99 4.89 -3.79 -14.05
CA VAL A 99 6.28 -3.61 -14.46
C VAL A 99 6.59 -4.47 -15.68
N ASN A 100 7.13 -3.86 -16.73
CA ASN A 100 7.62 -4.54 -17.93
C ASN A 100 9.08 -4.17 -18.28
N MET A 101 9.72 -3.33 -17.46
CA MET A 101 11.10 -2.88 -17.61
C MET A 101 11.71 -2.56 -16.24
N GLN A 102 13.02 -2.27 -16.21
CA GLN A 102 13.69 -1.87 -14.97
C GLN A 102 13.07 -0.60 -14.38
N GLY A 103 12.96 -0.53 -13.05
CA GLY A 103 12.36 0.62 -12.37
C GLY A 103 12.51 0.54 -10.86
N LEU A 104 12.47 1.69 -10.20
CA LEU A 104 12.36 1.79 -8.75
C LEU A 104 10.98 2.32 -8.41
N LYS A 105 10.28 1.62 -7.51
CA LYS A 105 9.01 2.06 -6.94
C LYS A 105 9.16 2.24 -5.44
N VAL A 106 8.50 3.25 -4.89
CA VAL A 106 8.32 3.45 -3.46
C VAL A 106 6.87 3.10 -3.13
N VAL A 107 6.68 2.08 -2.33
CA VAL A 107 5.37 1.64 -1.83
C VAL A 107 5.26 2.11 -0.40
N THR A 108 4.29 2.96 -0.10
CA THR A 108 4.02 3.42 1.25
C THR A 108 2.75 2.78 1.76
N THR A 109 2.75 2.32 3.00
CA THR A 109 1.54 1.87 3.70
C THR A 109 1.25 2.87 4.80
N LYS A 110 0.02 3.39 4.81
CA LYS A 110 -0.48 4.28 5.86
C LYS A 110 -1.91 3.88 6.22
N ASN A 111 -2.18 3.61 7.49
CA ASN A 111 -3.49 3.17 7.97
C ASN A 111 -4.04 1.96 7.20
N GLY A 112 -3.16 1.02 6.84
CA GLY A 112 -3.50 -0.18 6.05
C GLY A 112 -3.72 0.06 4.56
N GLN A 113 -3.68 1.30 4.07
CA GLN A 113 -3.78 1.62 2.66
C GLN A 113 -2.41 1.76 2.02
N GLN A 114 -2.21 1.09 0.88
CA GLN A 114 -0.99 1.20 0.09
C GLN A 114 -1.10 2.26 -1.01
N THR A 115 -0.04 3.03 -1.18
CA THR A 115 0.18 3.88 -2.36
C THR A 115 1.50 3.51 -3.02
N VAL A 116 1.55 3.60 -4.35
CA VAL A 116 2.73 3.23 -5.14
C VAL A 116 3.16 4.43 -5.94
N LYS A 117 4.45 4.78 -5.85
CA LYS A 117 5.06 5.87 -6.60
C LYS A 117 6.24 5.35 -7.41
N ASP A 118 6.24 5.64 -8.71
CA ASP A 118 7.40 5.45 -9.57
C ASP A 118 8.48 6.50 -9.29
N VAL A 119 9.75 6.10 -9.36
CA VAL A 119 10.91 6.97 -9.16
C VAL A 119 11.76 7.04 -10.43
N PRO A 120 11.29 7.73 -11.48
CA PRO A 120 12.05 7.87 -12.73
C PRO A 120 13.34 8.69 -12.55
N GLU A 121 13.45 9.49 -11.49
CA GLU A 121 14.61 10.34 -11.18
C GLU A 121 15.90 9.54 -11.04
N VAL A 122 15.81 8.27 -10.62
CA VAL A 122 16.97 7.36 -10.55
C VAL A 122 17.67 7.27 -11.91
N TRP A 123 16.92 7.24 -13.01
CA TRP A 123 17.50 7.15 -14.36
C TRP A 123 18.07 8.47 -14.85
N ALA A 124 17.43 9.59 -14.50
CA ALA A 124 17.95 10.92 -14.79
C ALA A 124 19.28 11.18 -14.07
N LEU A 125 19.45 10.61 -12.87
CA LEU A 125 20.58 10.86 -11.98
C LEU A 125 21.58 9.69 -11.91
N VAL A 126 21.39 8.59 -12.66
CA VAL A 126 22.21 7.37 -12.53
C VAL A 126 23.71 7.59 -12.80
N ARG A 127 24.06 8.69 -13.48
CA ARG A 127 25.45 9.08 -13.77
C ARG A 127 26.06 9.99 -12.70
N ASP A 128 25.26 10.49 -11.77
CA ASP A 128 25.67 11.33 -10.65
C ASP A 128 25.18 10.67 -9.35
N LYS A 129 26.08 9.91 -8.75
CA LYS A 129 25.80 9.11 -7.55
C LYS A 129 25.24 9.95 -6.41
N GLU A 130 25.91 11.06 -6.06
CA GLU A 130 25.50 11.85 -4.90
C GLU A 130 24.20 12.61 -5.17
N ALA A 131 23.97 13.09 -6.39
CA ALA A 131 22.68 13.67 -6.75
C ALA A 131 21.54 12.64 -6.67
N CYS A 132 21.77 11.41 -7.14
CA CYS A 132 20.80 10.31 -7.04
C CYS A 132 20.49 9.98 -5.58
N ILE A 133 21.52 9.82 -4.74
CA ILE A 133 21.36 9.52 -3.31
C ILE A 133 20.59 10.62 -2.58
N SER A 134 20.94 11.88 -2.84
CA SER A 134 20.27 13.05 -2.27
C SER A 134 18.80 13.13 -2.68
N CYS A 135 18.50 12.87 -3.97
CA CYS A 135 17.14 12.83 -4.49
C CYS A 135 16.31 11.72 -3.82
N LEU A 136 16.84 10.50 -3.75
CA LEU A 136 16.17 9.38 -3.08
C LEU A 136 15.93 9.65 -1.61
N LYS A 137 16.90 10.25 -0.91
CA LYS A 137 16.75 10.67 0.48
C LYS A 137 15.57 11.61 0.64
N GLY A 138 15.49 12.66 -0.17
CA GLY A 138 14.39 13.64 -0.11
C GLY A 138 13.02 13.02 -0.41
N ILE A 139 12.95 12.05 -1.32
CA ILE A 139 11.71 11.31 -1.58
C ILE A 139 11.30 10.52 -0.33
N ILE A 140 12.21 9.77 0.28
CA ILE A 140 11.91 8.95 1.45
C ILE A 140 11.58 9.80 2.67
N ASP A 141 12.30 10.90 2.92
CA ASP A 141 11.99 11.84 4.01
C ASP A 141 10.57 12.38 3.90
N LYS A 142 10.15 12.76 2.69
CA LYS A 142 8.78 13.20 2.43
C LYS A 142 7.75 12.11 2.76
N GLU A 143 8.00 10.87 2.36
CA GLU A 143 7.12 9.75 2.69
C GLU A 143 7.11 9.44 4.20
N LEU A 144 8.22 9.71 4.92
CA LEU A 144 8.32 9.62 6.38
C LEU A 144 7.72 10.83 7.11
N GLY A 145 7.35 11.90 6.40
CA GLY A 145 6.82 13.13 6.98
C GLY A 145 7.87 13.92 7.77
N LYS A 146 9.14 13.88 7.34
CA LYS A 146 10.27 14.63 7.91
C LYS A 146 10.67 15.80 7.02
#